data_AF-A0A833E053-F1
#
_entry.id   AF-A0A833E053-F1
#
_cell.length_a   1.000
_cell.length_b   1.000
_cell.length_c   1.000
_cell.angle_alpha   90.00
_cell.angle_beta   90.00
_cell.angle_gamma   90.00
#
_symmetry.space_group_name_H-M   'P 1'
#
loop_
_entity.id
_entity.type
_entity.pdbx_description
1 polymer ?
#
loop_
_entity_poly.entity_id
_entity_poly.type
_entity_poly.pdbx_seq_one_letter_code
_entity_poly.pdbx_strand_id
1 'polypeptide(L)'
;MYQWKLREIVDNSLCASCSTCAIVCPNNIVAFDGVPRLKEECLRKGHGMCYDVCPRVSSGGYQIRIRGGFKEREEYYYGRGDVEGQDGGVVTTFLKYLLKENKIDGAVVVGDECWKPVSMVVQDPGDIERCAKSKYTISTLDALRTAGEMGIEKVAVVGLPCQISGLRKIQYFPYLAKYNGEIGRDGRMVKLPEMIYLIGLFCMGKFKEESIDKVLEKSNLRREDIDKFQIKEGMFTVVTKEGESYTFPLKELEYWEGCKICRDFDATMADVSVGSVGSPEGHSTVVIRTERGEDIKEAVELREGVDVKAIERMRDLKMKRFKREIEERRKKGMKISYYWITDYGGVGKRADNTNFIRIRGKPCGWYSIEEIREILEIAEMYGGRIKLTDRGAFEIHSIHPIDVEDMVLELHRRGFVTGSEGPLVRTVLGCPGGGNCSSGLIDTRELCRAIEERFREYPAPYKFKIAVSGCPNKCVRPQIHDIGIVGVQYPLTNENCNGCGRCADICKVEAIDVRGETSYTNYNLCIGCGKCIKGCPNEGREIKENGFMVYVGGKSGREVVYGVPIGLIEREEIFKLIEGVLKVYSKYVEKPQRERLCAVMKRVGVGMFLEEVKREIKE
;
A
#
# COMPACT_ATOMS: atom_id res chain seq x y z
N MET A 1 12.32 -19.56 -28.05
CA MET A 1 12.31 -18.44 -27.08
C MET A 1 11.84 -18.95 -25.73
N TYR A 2 12.56 -18.69 -24.63
CA TYR A 2 12.19 -19.17 -23.30
C TYR A 2 10.84 -18.60 -22.81
N GLN A 3 10.05 -19.41 -22.10
CA GLN A 3 8.79 -18.97 -21.49
C GLN A 3 9.06 -17.95 -20.39
N TRP A 4 8.48 -16.75 -20.54
CA TRP A 4 8.71 -15.67 -19.60
C TRP A 4 7.50 -14.73 -19.56
N LYS A 5 6.77 -14.72 -18.43
CA LYS A 5 5.53 -13.94 -18.28
C LYS A 5 5.73 -12.44 -18.56
N LEU A 6 6.90 -11.88 -18.22
CA LEU A 6 7.20 -10.46 -18.43
C LEU A 6 7.34 -10.05 -19.91
N ARG A 7 7.41 -11.01 -20.84
CA ARG A 7 7.31 -10.75 -22.29
C ARG A 7 6.07 -9.94 -22.67
N GLU A 8 4.97 -10.11 -21.94
CA GLU A 8 3.75 -9.32 -22.18
C GLU A 8 3.97 -7.82 -22.01
N ILE A 9 5.02 -7.43 -21.27
CA ILE A 9 5.46 -6.04 -21.10
C ILE A 9 6.58 -5.70 -22.08
N VAL A 10 7.61 -6.54 -22.16
CA VAL A 10 8.83 -6.27 -22.95
C VAL A 10 8.53 -6.27 -24.44
N ASP A 11 7.91 -7.32 -24.95
CA ASP A 11 7.67 -7.54 -26.38
C ASP A 11 6.59 -6.59 -26.94
N ASN A 12 5.87 -5.89 -26.05
CA ASN A 12 4.82 -4.92 -26.40
C ASN A 12 5.25 -3.45 -26.20
N SER A 13 6.56 -3.20 -26.06
CA SER A 13 7.15 -1.87 -25.87
C SER A 13 6.55 -1.11 -24.67
N LEU A 14 6.15 -1.82 -23.62
CA LEU A 14 5.61 -1.24 -22.38
C LEU A 14 6.72 -1.08 -21.32
N CYS A 15 7.85 -1.78 -21.48
CA CYS A 15 8.90 -1.82 -20.46
C CYS A 15 9.47 -0.43 -20.19
N ALA A 16 9.45 -0.02 -18.92
CA ALA A 16 9.98 1.27 -18.49
C ALA A 16 11.52 1.30 -18.46
N SER A 17 12.21 0.18 -18.71
CA SER A 17 13.66 0.06 -18.63
C SER A 17 14.22 0.60 -17.31
N CYS A 18 13.76 0.00 -16.21
CA CYS A 18 14.12 0.37 -14.84
C CYS A 18 15.04 -0.65 -14.15
N SER A 19 15.30 -1.81 -14.78
CA SER A 19 16.12 -2.93 -14.27
C SER A 19 15.70 -3.60 -12.96
N THR A 20 14.61 -3.18 -12.31
CA THR A 20 14.09 -3.80 -11.06
C THR A 20 13.89 -5.32 -11.18
N CYS A 21 13.44 -5.81 -12.34
CA CYS A 21 13.25 -7.23 -12.61
C CYS A 21 14.56 -8.04 -12.66
N ALA A 22 15.68 -7.40 -12.99
CA ALA A 22 16.98 -8.06 -13.13
C ALA A 22 17.62 -8.28 -11.76
N ILE A 23 17.59 -7.25 -10.90
CA ILE A 23 18.20 -7.29 -9.57
C ILE A 23 17.53 -8.28 -8.61
N VAL A 24 16.25 -8.62 -8.82
CA VAL A 24 15.53 -9.59 -7.97
C VAL A 24 15.68 -11.04 -8.43
N CYS A 25 16.38 -11.29 -9.54
CA CYS A 25 16.53 -12.64 -10.08
C CYS A 25 17.65 -13.39 -9.32
N PRO A 26 17.33 -14.42 -8.51
CA PRO A 26 18.34 -15.12 -7.72
C PRO A 26 19.34 -15.90 -8.57
N ASN A 27 18.94 -16.33 -9.76
CA ASN A 27 19.79 -17.09 -10.66
C ASN A 27 20.56 -16.20 -11.66
N ASN A 28 20.42 -14.88 -11.59
CA ASN A 28 21.05 -13.92 -12.51
C ASN A 28 20.83 -14.20 -14.01
N ILE A 29 19.68 -14.78 -14.36
CA ILE A 29 19.36 -15.19 -15.74
C ILE A 29 18.72 -14.08 -16.57
N VAL A 30 18.39 -12.95 -15.96
CA VAL A 30 17.81 -11.78 -16.62
C VAL A 30 18.95 -10.82 -17.03
N ALA A 31 19.38 -10.90 -18.28
CA ALA A 31 20.25 -9.90 -18.88
C ALA A 31 19.51 -8.56 -19.01
N PHE A 32 20.23 -7.45 -18.95
CA PHE A 32 19.67 -6.13 -19.18
C PHE A 32 20.51 -5.38 -20.22
N ASP A 33 19.92 -5.12 -21.38
CA ASP A 33 20.53 -4.33 -22.46
C ASP A 33 19.43 -3.44 -23.07
N GLY A 34 19.25 -2.28 -22.46
CA GLY A 34 18.09 -1.40 -22.64
C GLY A 34 16.77 -1.99 -22.11
N VAL A 35 16.46 -3.24 -22.46
CA VAL A 35 15.32 -4.04 -21.97
C VAL A 35 15.79 -5.37 -21.40
N PRO A 36 15.04 -5.94 -20.44
CA PRO A 36 15.41 -7.20 -19.83
C PRO A 36 15.14 -8.39 -20.78
N ARG A 37 16.05 -9.36 -20.83
CA ARG A 37 15.95 -10.60 -21.63
C ARG A 37 16.44 -11.80 -20.84
N LEU A 38 15.86 -12.97 -21.05
CA LEU A 38 16.37 -14.22 -20.44
C LEU A 38 17.57 -14.75 -21.21
N LYS A 39 18.68 -15.01 -20.50
CA LYS A 39 19.88 -15.70 -21.03
C LYS A 39 19.66 -17.21 -21.15
N GLU A 40 18.85 -17.77 -20.26
CA GLU A 40 18.55 -19.20 -20.16
C GLU A 40 17.12 -19.44 -19.65
N GLU A 41 16.70 -20.71 -19.61
CA GLU A 41 15.36 -21.08 -19.19
C GLU A 41 15.11 -20.81 -17.70
N CYS A 42 14.02 -20.12 -17.39
CA CYS A 42 13.55 -19.91 -16.03
C CYS A 42 12.76 -21.13 -15.55
N LEU A 43 13.19 -21.75 -14.43
CA LEU A 43 12.47 -22.89 -13.83
C LEU A 43 11.03 -22.56 -13.41
N ARG A 44 10.72 -21.28 -13.15
CA ARG A 44 9.36 -20.80 -12.86
C ARG A 44 8.59 -20.35 -14.12
N LYS A 45 9.14 -20.59 -15.32
CA LYS A 45 8.56 -20.18 -16.61
C LYS A 45 8.19 -18.69 -16.63
N GLY A 46 8.94 -17.89 -15.88
CA GLY A 46 8.75 -16.45 -15.73
C GLY A 46 7.63 -15.97 -14.80
N HIS A 47 6.98 -16.86 -14.04
CA HIS A 47 6.04 -16.48 -12.98
C HIS A 47 6.77 -16.08 -11.69
N GLY A 48 7.80 -15.26 -11.85
CA GLY A 48 8.73 -14.94 -10.79
C GLY A 48 8.55 -13.58 -10.16
N MET A 49 9.35 -13.30 -9.13
CA MET A 49 9.40 -11.99 -8.48
C MET A 49 9.69 -10.88 -9.49
N CYS A 50 10.46 -11.17 -10.55
CA CYS A 50 10.69 -10.25 -11.67
C CYS A 50 9.40 -9.71 -12.33
N TYR A 51 8.34 -10.53 -12.40
CA TYR A 51 7.03 -10.11 -12.89
C TYR A 51 6.29 -9.29 -11.82
N ASP A 52 6.26 -9.80 -10.60
CA ASP A 52 5.53 -9.20 -9.49
C ASP A 52 6.06 -7.83 -9.08
N VAL A 53 7.37 -7.56 -9.20
CA VAL A 53 7.97 -6.24 -8.90
C VAL A 53 7.93 -5.27 -10.08
N CYS A 54 7.56 -5.72 -11.27
CA CYS A 54 7.54 -4.85 -12.44
C CYS A 54 6.48 -3.74 -12.27
N PRO A 55 6.87 -2.45 -12.31
CA PRO A 55 5.91 -1.34 -12.13
C PRO A 55 4.91 -1.23 -13.31
N ARG A 56 5.20 -1.92 -14.41
CA ARG A 56 4.34 -2.00 -15.59
C ARG A 56 3.38 -3.17 -15.56
N VAL A 57 3.46 -4.07 -14.58
CA VAL A 57 2.45 -5.12 -14.36
C VAL A 57 1.38 -4.62 -13.39
N SER A 58 1.81 -3.96 -12.33
CA SER A 58 0.98 -3.32 -11.31
C SER A 58 1.83 -2.27 -10.61
N SER A 59 1.27 -1.14 -10.26
CA SER A 59 1.94 -0.15 -9.41
C SER A 59 2.02 -0.59 -7.95
N GLY A 60 1.01 -1.31 -7.45
CA GLY A 60 0.83 -1.62 -6.03
C GLY A 60 0.57 -0.39 -5.15
N GLY A 61 0.30 0.77 -5.75
CA GLY A 61 0.41 2.07 -5.09
C GLY A 61 -0.51 2.24 -3.89
N TYR A 62 -1.73 1.70 -3.94
CA TYR A 62 -2.68 1.78 -2.84
C TYR A 62 -2.15 1.10 -1.56
N GLN A 63 -1.66 -0.14 -1.68
CA GLN A 63 -1.12 -0.90 -0.54
C GLN A 63 0.19 -0.33 -0.02
N ILE A 64 1.05 0.17 -0.93
CA ILE A 64 2.32 0.81 -0.57
C ILE A 64 2.05 2.09 0.23
N ARG A 65 1.14 2.95 -0.24
CA ARG A 65 0.84 4.24 0.41
C ARG A 65 0.32 4.07 1.84
N ILE A 66 -0.62 3.14 2.03
CA ILE A 66 -1.19 2.84 3.36
C ILE A 66 -0.12 2.35 4.36
N ARG A 67 0.92 1.65 3.87
CA ARG A 67 1.97 1.07 4.73
C ARG A 67 3.21 1.93 4.87
N GLY A 68 3.47 2.78 3.88
CA GLY A 68 4.71 3.53 3.75
C GLY A 68 4.77 4.83 4.53
N GLY A 69 3.82 5.08 5.44
CA GLY A 69 3.79 6.30 6.24
C GLY A 69 3.73 7.56 5.38
N PHE A 70 3.01 7.49 4.25
CA PHE A 70 2.85 8.64 3.38
C PHE A 70 1.93 9.66 4.03
N LYS A 71 2.36 10.92 4.03
CA LYS A 71 1.56 12.06 4.49
C LYS A 71 0.32 12.22 3.61
N GLU A 72 -0.78 12.69 4.20
CA GLU A 72 -2.02 12.98 3.44
C GLU A 72 -1.82 14.12 2.43
N ARG A 73 -0.95 15.07 2.75
CA ARG A 73 -0.60 16.21 1.90
C ARG A 73 0.90 16.20 1.63
N GLU A 74 1.25 16.50 0.38
CA GLU A 74 2.64 16.69 -0.02
C GLU A 74 3.15 18.04 0.50
N GLU A 75 4.36 18.07 1.03
CA GLU A 75 5.02 19.31 1.48
C GLU A 75 6.02 19.75 0.42
N TYR A 76 5.95 21.04 0.04
CA TYR A 76 6.74 21.60 -1.05
C TYR A 76 7.68 22.68 -0.54
N TYR A 77 8.97 22.49 -0.78
CA TYR A 77 10.02 23.43 -0.45
C TYR A 77 10.97 23.60 -1.62
N TYR A 78 11.78 24.65 -1.61
CA TYR A 78 12.99 24.70 -2.41
C TYR A 78 14.21 24.91 -1.52
N GLY A 79 15.36 24.45 -1.99
CA GLY A 79 16.62 24.57 -1.26
C GLY A 79 17.81 24.49 -2.20
N ARG A 80 18.98 24.82 -1.65
CA ARG A 80 20.27 24.69 -2.33
C ARG A 80 21.25 24.00 -1.41
N GLY A 81 21.91 22.98 -1.95
CA GLY A 81 22.97 22.24 -1.31
C GLY A 81 24.28 23.00 -1.20
N ASP A 82 25.20 22.44 -0.42
CA ASP A 82 26.54 22.97 -0.17
C ASP A 82 27.57 22.62 -1.26
N VAL A 83 27.16 21.79 -2.24
CA VAL A 83 28.00 21.26 -3.31
C VAL A 83 27.56 21.76 -4.69
N GLU A 84 28.55 21.93 -5.58
CA GLU A 84 28.25 22.11 -7.00
C GLU A 84 27.66 20.82 -7.58
N GLY A 85 26.44 20.94 -8.11
CA GLY A 85 25.72 19.83 -8.70
C GLY A 85 24.59 20.34 -9.56
N GLN A 86 24.01 19.46 -10.38
CA GLN A 86 22.90 19.86 -11.21
C GLN A 86 21.72 20.32 -10.36
N ASP A 87 21.11 21.43 -10.77
CA ASP A 87 19.88 21.96 -10.18
C ASP A 87 20.03 22.27 -8.67
N GLY A 88 21.23 22.64 -8.21
CA GLY A 88 21.43 23.14 -6.84
C GLY A 88 21.88 22.11 -5.80
N GLY A 89 22.36 20.92 -6.21
CA GLY A 89 23.16 20.04 -5.34
C GLY A 89 22.46 19.40 -4.14
N VAL A 90 21.13 19.52 -4.03
CA VAL A 90 20.35 19.07 -2.86
C VAL A 90 20.46 17.57 -2.60
N VAL A 91 20.34 16.74 -3.64
CA VAL A 91 20.43 15.27 -3.49
C VAL A 91 21.81 14.86 -2.96
N THR A 92 22.87 15.42 -3.55
CA THR A 92 24.26 15.14 -3.15
C THR A 92 24.49 15.56 -1.69
N THR A 93 24.03 16.76 -1.31
CA THR A 93 24.13 17.26 0.07
C THR A 93 23.42 16.32 1.06
N PHE A 94 22.20 15.91 0.73
CA PHE A 94 21.43 15.01 1.58
C PHE A 94 22.10 13.64 1.73
N LEU A 95 22.61 13.04 0.65
CA LEU A 95 23.34 11.79 0.75
C LEU A 95 24.62 11.90 1.58
N LYS A 96 25.37 13.01 1.46
CA LYS A 96 26.56 13.28 2.29
C LYS A 96 26.19 13.36 3.76
N TYR A 97 25.10 14.04 4.10
CA TYR A 97 24.56 14.07 5.46
C TYR A 97 24.19 12.67 5.96
N LEU A 98 23.44 11.88 5.18
CA LEU A 98 23.02 10.54 5.59
C LEU A 98 24.20 9.58 5.87
N LEU A 99 25.26 9.66 5.06
CA LEU A 99 26.48 8.87 5.30
C LEU A 99 27.25 9.36 6.54
N LYS A 100 27.43 10.68 6.69
CA LYS A 100 28.17 11.26 7.84
C LYS A 100 27.49 10.97 9.18
N GLU A 101 26.16 11.03 9.21
CA GLU A 101 25.36 10.73 10.40
C GLU A 101 25.13 9.22 10.61
N ASN A 102 25.75 8.35 9.80
CA ASN A 102 25.58 6.89 9.84
C ASN A 102 24.12 6.44 9.74
N LYS A 103 23.28 7.20 9.04
CA LYS A 103 21.89 6.82 8.75
C LYS A 103 21.81 5.77 7.64
N ILE A 104 22.84 5.70 6.80
CA ILE A 104 23.03 4.69 5.75
C ILE A 104 24.49 4.26 5.70
N ASP A 105 24.75 3.03 5.22
CA ASP A 105 26.08 2.46 5.03
C ASP A 105 26.62 2.69 3.61
N GLY A 106 25.73 3.03 2.68
CA GLY A 106 26.06 3.32 1.28
C GLY A 106 24.91 3.99 0.53
N ALA A 107 25.24 4.65 -0.58
CA ALA A 107 24.28 5.26 -1.49
C ALA A 107 24.36 4.58 -2.86
N VAL A 108 23.20 4.21 -3.42
CA VAL A 108 23.07 3.73 -4.80
C VAL A 108 22.70 4.91 -5.68
N VAL A 109 23.61 5.29 -6.57
CA VAL A 109 23.51 6.47 -7.45
C VAL A 109 23.82 6.09 -8.90
N VAL A 110 23.64 7.05 -9.81
CA VAL A 110 23.93 6.89 -11.23
C VAL A 110 25.06 7.84 -11.64
N GLY A 111 26.26 7.29 -11.79
CA GLY A 111 27.40 7.95 -12.42
C GLY A 111 27.36 7.82 -13.94
N ASP A 112 28.52 7.96 -14.58
CA ASP A 112 28.69 7.65 -15.99
C ASP A 112 30.11 7.21 -16.37
N GLU A 113 30.18 6.46 -17.46
CA GLU A 113 31.39 6.25 -18.25
C GLU A 113 31.19 6.96 -19.60
N CYS A 114 31.80 8.14 -19.80
CA CYS A 114 31.62 8.96 -21.00
C CYS A 114 30.14 9.23 -21.35
N TRP A 115 29.38 9.77 -20.38
CA TRP A 115 27.94 10.04 -20.48
C TRP A 115 27.01 8.82 -20.59
N LYS A 116 27.56 7.61 -20.65
CA LYS A 116 26.78 6.38 -20.53
C LYS A 116 26.46 6.13 -19.05
N PRO A 117 25.19 6.10 -18.63
CA PRO A 117 24.84 5.94 -17.21
C PRO A 117 25.33 4.61 -16.64
N VAL A 118 26.01 4.67 -15.49
CA VAL A 118 26.45 3.47 -14.75
C VAL A 118 25.92 3.54 -13.32
N SER A 119 25.32 2.43 -12.88
CA SER A 119 24.85 2.29 -11.50
C SER A 119 26.05 2.06 -10.58
N MET A 120 26.19 2.85 -9.52
CA MET A 120 27.34 2.80 -8.61
C MET A 120 26.90 2.75 -7.16
N VAL A 121 27.70 2.06 -6.34
CA VAL A 121 27.60 2.10 -4.87
C VAL A 121 28.66 3.08 -4.39
N VAL A 122 28.24 4.05 -3.58
CA VAL A 122 29.12 5.07 -2.99
C VAL A 122 29.07 4.96 -1.47
N GLN A 123 30.22 4.84 -0.82
CA GLN A 123 30.36 4.81 0.64
C GLN A 123 31.09 6.05 1.17
N ASP A 124 31.97 6.66 0.36
CA ASP A 124 32.63 7.92 0.70
C ASP A 124 31.80 9.12 0.20
N PRO A 125 31.41 10.06 1.09
CA PRO A 125 30.75 11.30 0.72
C PRO A 125 31.42 12.09 -0.42
N GLY A 126 32.76 12.04 -0.54
CA GLY A 126 33.51 12.75 -1.57
C GLY A 126 33.28 12.22 -2.99
N ASP A 127 32.95 10.94 -3.13
CA ASP A 127 32.74 10.30 -4.44
C ASP A 127 31.36 10.59 -5.05
N ILE A 128 30.42 11.14 -4.27
CA ILE A 128 29.05 11.43 -4.73
C ILE A 128 29.06 12.56 -5.78
N GLU A 129 29.95 13.54 -5.64
CA GLU A 129 30.02 14.72 -6.52
C GLU A 129 30.29 14.34 -7.97
N ARG A 130 31.06 13.26 -8.21
CA ARG A 130 31.34 12.71 -9.54
C ARG A 130 30.10 12.19 -10.26
N CYS A 131 29.01 11.91 -9.53
CA CYS A 131 27.79 11.35 -10.07
C CYS A 131 26.72 12.40 -10.42
N ALA A 132 26.93 13.68 -10.10
CA ALA A 132 25.87 14.71 -10.07
C ALA A 132 25.38 15.24 -11.45
N LYS A 133 25.81 14.64 -12.56
CA LYS A 133 25.42 15.05 -13.93
C LYS A 133 24.12 14.36 -14.40
N SER A 134 23.26 15.02 -15.19
CA SER A 134 22.14 14.36 -15.91
C SER A 134 22.55 13.81 -17.25
N LYS A 135 22.23 12.54 -17.48
CA LYS A 135 22.56 11.82 -18.71
C LYS A 135 21.35 11.63 -19.63
N TYR A 136 20.13 11.75 -19.08
CA TYR A 136 18.83 11.63 -19.79
C TYR A 136 18.57 10.31 -20.56
N THR A 137 19.44 9.31 -20.46
CA THR A 137 19.32 7.97 -21.08
C THR A 137 18.99 6.89 -20.04
N ILE A 138 19.03 5.61 -20.42
CA ILE A 138 18.70 4.48 -19.54
C ILE A 138 19.79 4.26 -18.50
N SER A 139 19.37 4.19 -17.23
CA SER A 139 20.20 3.73 -16.12
C SER A 139 19.64 2.45 -15.51
N THR A 140 20.53 1.67 -14.88
CA THR A 140 20.18 0.44 -14.18
C THR A 140 20.32 0.59 -12.66
N LEU A 141 20.00 -0.48 -11.93
CA LEU A 141 20.03 -0.58 -10.47
C LEU A 141 20.97 -1.71 -10.02
N ASP A 142 21.86 -2.18 -10.89
CA ASP A 142 22.73 -3.34 -10.61
C ASP A 142 23.58 -3.13 -9.35
N ALA A 143 23.97 -1.88 -9.07
CA ALA A 143 24.68 -1.51 -7.85
C ALA A 143 23.93 -1.87 -6.56
N LEU A 144 22.60 -1.92 -6.57
CA LEU A 144 21.85 -2.34 -5.38
C LEU A 144 22.10 -3.82 -5.03
N ARG A 145 22.26 -4.67 -6.05
CA ARG A 145 22.64 -6.07 -5.86
C ARG A 145 24.09 -6.16 -5.40
N THR A 146 24.99 -5.41 -6.04
CA THR A 146 26.40 -5.33 -5.65
C THR A 146 26.56 -4.89 -4.20
N ALA A 147 25.80 -3.90 -3.73
CA ALA A 147 25.81 -3.45 -2.34
C ALA A 147 25.46 -4.60 -1.37
N GLY A 148 24.44 -5.40 -1.70
CA GLY A 148 24.08 -6.57 -0.89
C GLY A 148 25.17 -7.65 -0.89
N GLU A 149 25.85 -7.86 -2.01
CA GLU A 149 26.98 -8.79 -2.15
C GLU A 149 28.23 -8.28 -1.40
N MET A 150 28.43 -6.96 -1.32
CA MET A 150 29.46 -6.30 -0.51
C MET A 150 29.16 -6.33 1.00
N GLY A 151 27.97 -6.79 1.41
CA GLY A 151 27.58 -6.85 2.82
C GLY A 151 27.07 -5.53 3.39
N ILE A 152 26.80 -4.52 2.56
CA ILE A 152 26.16 -3.27 2.96
C ILE A 152 24.73 -3.58 3.42
N GLU A 153 24.33 -3.08 4.58
CA GLU A 153 23.02 -3.41 5.17
C GLU A 153 21.97 -2.34 4.90
N LYS A 154 22.33 -1.06 5.00
CA LYS A 154 21.41 0.08 4.86
C LYS A 154 21.84 0.99 3.73
N VAL A 155 20.92 1.28 2.81
CA VAL A 155 21.21 2.17 1.68
C VAL A 155 20.18 3.27 1.47
N ALA A 156 20.65 4.40 0.92
CA ALA A 156 19.79 5.32 0.19
C ALA A 156 19.87 5.03 -1.31
N VAL A 157 18.76 5.11 -2.03
CA VAL A 157 18.73 4.91 -3.49
C VAL A 157 18.18 6.15 -4.17
N VAL A 158 18.97 6.73 -5.07
CA VAL A 158 18.51 7.80 -5.97
C VAL A 158 17.99 7.17 -7.25
N GLY A 159 16.76 7.48 -7.64
CA GLY A 159 16.14 6.84 -8.79
C GLY A 159 15.12 7.69 -9.52
N LEU A 160 14.90 7.33 -10.78
CA LEU A 160 13.80 7.85 -11.58
C LEU A 160 12.45 7.27 -11.09
N PRO A 161 11.30 7.89 -11.42
CA PRO A 161 10.00 7.43 -10.94
C PRO A 161 9.72 5.94 -11.20
N CYS A 162 10.14 5.41 -12.35
CA CYS A 162 9.98 3.99 -12.66
C CYS A 162 10.84 3.06 -11.80
N GLN A 163 12.05 3.49 -11.40
CA GLN A 163 12.92 2.75 -10.50
C GLN A 163 12.36 2.80 -9.07
N ILE A 164 12.00 3.99 -8.58
CA ILE A 164 11.40 4.15 -7.25
C ILE A 164 10.14 3.30 -7.09
N SER A 165 9.25 3.29 -8.08
CA SER A 165 8.05 2.45 -8.06
C SER A 165 8.40 0.94 -7.96
N GLY A 166 9.39 0.48 -8.73
CA GLY A 166 9.86 -0.91 -8.64
C GLY A 166 10.52 -1.24 -7.29
N LEU A 167 11.33 -0.34 -6.75
CA LEU A 167 12.02 -0.49 -5.46
C LEU A 167 11.02 -0.54 -4.29
N ARG A 168 9.99 0.30 -4.31
CA ARG A 168 8.88 0.24 -3.33
C ARG A 168 8.15 -1.09 -3.38
N LYS A 169 7.95 -1.65 -4.58
CA LYS A 169 7.37 -2.99 -4.71
C LYS A 169 8.27 -4.08 -4.13
N ILE A 170 9.59 -3.92 -4.17
CA ILE A 170 10.53 -4.81 -3.49
C ILE A 170 10.38 -4.66 -1.96
N GLN A 171 10.43 -3.42 -1.44
CA GLN A 171 10.29 -3.15 0.00
C GLN A 171 8.99 -3.74 0.58
N TYR A 172 7.87 -3.61 -0.14
CA TYR A 172 6.56 -4.09 0.30
C TYR A 172 6.15 -5.44 -0.32
N PHE A 173 7.09 -6.16 -0.96
CA PHE A 173 6.80 -7.41 -1.67
C PHE A 173 6.01 -8.43 -0.83
N PRO A 174 6.32 -8.68 0.46
CA PRO A 174 5.58 -9.64 1.28
C PRO A 174 4.08 -9.32 1.40
N TYR A 175 3.70 -8.04 1.28
CA TYR A 175 2.32 -7.58 1.38
C TYR A 175 1.62 -7.45 0.01
N LEU A 176 2.37 -7.44 -1.09
CA LEU A 176 1.85 -7.32 -2.45
C LEU A 176 1.67 -8.68 -3.13
N ALA A 177 2.58 -9.62 -2.87
CA ALA A 177 2.59 -10.94 -3.50
C ALA A 177 1.92 -12.00 -2.61
N LYS A 178 1.41 -13.06 -3.25
CA LYS A 178 0.86 -14.24 -2.55
C LYS A 178 1.94 -15.29 -2.24
N TYR A 179 3.10 -15.16 -2.84
CA TYR A 179 4.21 -16.09 -2.75
C TYR A 179 5.41 -15.39 -2.11
N ASN A 180 6.27 -16.14 -1.44
CA ASN A 180 7.53 -15.62 -0.93
C ASN A 180 8.47 -15.27 -2.09
N GLY A 181 9.52 -14.51 -1.78
CA GLY A 181 10.57 -14.21 -2.74
C GLY A 181 11.19 -15.48 -3.33
N GLU A 182 11.82 -15.31 -4.50
CA GLU A 182 12.37 -16.44 -5.24
C GLU A 182 13.64 -16.96 -4.59
N ILE A 183 13.70 -18.29 -4.48
CA ILE A 183 14.90 -19.01 -4.05
C ILE A 183 15.67 -19.44 -5.31
N GLY A 184 16.97 -19.19 -5.32
CA GLY A 184 17.90 -19.58 -6.37
C GLY A 184 18.22 -21.07 -6.35
N ARG A 185 19.00 -21.50 -7.34
CA ARG A 185 19.53 -22.88 -7.43
C ARG A 185 20.44 -23.24 -6.26
N ASP A 186 21.04 -22.24 -5.63
CA ASP A 186 21.86 -22.33 -4.42
C ASP A 186 21.04 -22.44 -3.13
N GLY A 187 19.71 -22.45 -3.22
CA GLY A 187 18.81 -22.52 -2.07
C GLY A 187 18.67 -21.20 -1.31
N ARG A 188 19.19 -20.08 -1.85
CA ARG A 188 19.15 -18.77 -1.18
C ARG A 188 18.32 -17.76 -1.96
N MET A 189 17.76 -16.79 -1.25
CA MET A 189 17.14 -15.61 -1.88
C MET A 189 18.21 -14.59 -2.25
N VAL A 190 17.93 -13.69 -3.20
CA VAL A 190 18.76 -12.51 -3.40
C VAL A 190 18.80 -11.72 -2.10
N LYS A 191 20.01 -11.45 -1.59
CA LYS A 191 20.22 -10.52 -0.50
C LYS A 191 20.31 -9.11 -1.09
N LEU A 192 19.32 -8.28 -0.81
CA LEU A 192 19.36 -6.84 -1.11
C LEU A 192 19.48 -6.09 0.22
N PRO A 193 20.21 -4.96 0.27
CA PRO A 193 20.24 -4.12 1.45
C PRO A 193 18.85 -3.54 1.75
N GLU A 194 18.62 -3.19 3.01
CA GLU A 194 17.46 -2.41 3.40
C GLU A 194 17.57 -1.01 2.79
N MET A 195 16.61 -0.68 1.93
CA MET A 195 16.49 0.66 1.35
C MET A 195 15.85 1.57 2.40
N ILE A 196 16.64 2.35 3.13
CA ILE A 196 16.14 3.24 4.19
C ILE A 196 15.48 4.48 3.58
N TYR A 197 16.13 5.06 2.57
CA TYR A 197 15.67 6.25 1.85
C TYR A 197 15.56 5.98 0.35
N LEU A 198 14.43 6.35 -0.24
CA LEU A 198 14.22 6.39 -1.67
C LEU A 198 14.07 7.84 -2.11
N ILE A 199 15.10 8.37 -2.78
CA ILE A 199 15.16 9.74 -3.28
C ILE A 199 14.78 9.74 -4.76
N GLY A 200 13.64 10.33 -5.06
CA GLY A 200 13.09 10.40 -6.41
C GLY A 200 13.59 11.62 -7.18
N LEU A 201 13.85 11.46 -8.47
CA LEU A 201 14.16 12.58 -9.35
C LEU A 201 12.96 12.96 -10.23
N PHE A 202 12.77 14.25 -10.48
CA PHE A 202 11.82 14.71 -11.49
C PHE A 202 12.26 14.22 -12.87
N CYS A 203 11.34 13.65 -13.64
CA CYS A 203 11.68 12.97 -14.88
C CYS A 203 10.58 13.14 -15.93
N MET A 204 10.89 13.79 -17.04
CA MET A 204 10.01 13.84 -18.22
C MET A 204 10.09 12.60 -19.11
N GLY A 205 11.15 11.81 -18.99
CA GLY A 205 11.36 10.59 -19.75
C GLY A 205 12.84 10.37 -20.01
N LYS A 206 13.14 9.22 -20.59
CA LYS A 206 14.47 8.86 -21.07
C LYS A 206 14.48 8.95 -22.59
N PHE A 207 15.60 9.37 -23.16
CA PHE A 207 15.81 9.38 -24.60
C PHE A 207 16.64 8.17 -25.05
N LYS A 208 16.47 7.80 -26.32
CA LYS A 208 17.30 6.81 -27.00
C LYS A 208 18.68 7.40 -27.22
N GLU A 209 19.70 6.60 -26.93
CA GLU A 209 21.10 7.00 -27.00
C GLU A 209 21.46 7.44 -28.43
N GLU A 210 20.98 6.71 -29.42
CA GLU A 210 21.20 6.97 -30.84
C GLU A 210 20.60 8.31 -31.30
N SER A 211 19.56 8.81 -30.62
CA SER A 211 18.98 10.11 -30.94
C SER A 211 19.80 11.28 -30.39
N ILE A 212 20.49 11.07 -29.26
CA ILE A 212 21.42 12.06 -28.71
C ILE A 212 22.66 12.12 -29.60
N ASP A 213 23.22 10.96 -29.99
CA ASP A 213 24.40 10.91 -30.85
C ASP A 213 24.17 11.62 -32.18
N LYS A 214 23.03 11.39 -32.83
CA LYS A 214 22.63 12.11 -34.05
C LYS A 214 22.56 13.63 -33.87
N VAL A 215 22.17 14.11 -32.69
CA VAL A 215 22.12 15.55 -32.40
C VAL A 215 23.53 16.11 -32.21
N LEU A 216 24.41 15.38 -31.52
CA LEU A 216 25.81 15.77 -31.34
C LEU A 216 26.58 15.80 -32.66
N GLU A 217 26.36 14.82 -33.54
CA GLU A 217 26.97 14.72 -34.86
C GLU A 217 26.68 15.94 -35.74
N LYS A 218 25.47 16.52 -35.66
CA LYS A 218 25.09 17.73 -36.43
C LYS A 218 25.97 18.94 -36.14
N SER A 219 26.57 18.99 -34.95
CA SER A 219 27.47 20.07 -34.52
C SER A 219 28.90 19.59 -34.36
N ASN A 220 29.24 18.39 -34.89
CA ASN A 220 30.56 17.78 -34.81
C ASN A 220 31.11 17.68 -33.37
N LEU A 221 30.21 17.48 -32.40
CA LEU A 221 30.55 17.36 -30.99
C LEU A 221 30.84 15.91 -30.63
N ARG A 222 31.96 15.67 -29.94
CA ARG A 222 32.27 14.35 -29.36
C ARG A 222 31.86 14.34 -27.90
N ARG A 223 31.37 13.20 -27.40
CA ARG A 223 30.92 13.06 -26.00
C ARG A 223 31.99 13.42 -24.96
N GLU A 224 33.26 13.15 -25.29
CA GLU A 224 34.41 13.43 -24.44
C GLU A 224 34.61 14.93 -24.19
N ASP A 225 34.15 15.78 -25.11
CA ASP A 225 34.31 17.23 -25.07
C ASP A 225 33.15 17.92 -24.33
N ILE A 226 32.12 17.15 -23.91
CA ILE A 226 30.91 17.68 -23.26
C ILE A 226 31.09 17.75 -21.75
N ASP A 227 30.69 18.89 -21.17
CA ASP A 227 30.66 19.08 -19.73
C ASP A 227 29.26 18.90 -19.12
N LYS A 228 28.22 19.40 -19.80
CA LYS A 228 26.85 19.41 -19.27
C LYS A 228 25.79 19.20 -20.34
N PHE A 229 24.80 18.37 -20.04
CA PHE A 229 23.49 18.38 -20.71
C PHE A 229 22.45 19.11 -19.86
N GLN A 230 21.58 19.87 -20.50
CA GLN A 230 20.48 20.56 -19.84
C GLN A 230 19.23 20.55 -20.71
N ILE A 231 18.07 20.31 -20.10
CA ILE A 231 16.78 20.48 -20.76
C ILE A 231 16.03 21.61 -20.06
N LYS A 232 15.75 22.68 -20.81
CA LYS A 232 14.95 23.82 -20.34
C LYS A 232 14.01 24.27 -21.45
N GLU A 233 12.75 24.54 -21.10
CA GLU A 233 11.75 25.13 -22.01
C GLU A 233 11.59 24.40 -23.37
N GLY A 234 11.72 23.07 -23.37
CA GLY A 234 11.57 22.28 -24.61
C GLY A 234 12.79 22.32 -25.54
N MET A 235 13.93 22.79 -25.04
CA MET A 235 15.21 22.77 -25.71
C MET A 235 16.18 21.85 -24.96
N PHE A 236 17.02 21.15 -25.72
CA PHE A 236 18.14 20.35 -25.25
C PHE A 236 19.44 21.11 -25.52
N THR A 237 20.11 21.54 -24.47
CA THR A 237 21.35 22.31 -24.53
C THR A 237 22.53 21.44 -24.10
N VAL A 238 23.60 21.50 -24.89
CA VAL A 238 24.88 20.83 -24.69
C VAL A 238 25.91 21.91 -24.41
N VAL A 239 26.58 21.84 -23.27
CA VAL A 239 27.69 22.74 -22.91
C VAL A 239 29.00 21.95 -22.98
N THR A 240 29.97 22.44 -23.75
CA THR A 240 31.29 21.83 -23.87
C THR A 240 32.18 22.20 -22.68
N LYS A 241 33.26 21.46 -22.48
CA LYS A 241 34.29 21.78 -21.47
C LYS A 241 34.98 23.12 -21.71
N GLU A 242 34.93 23.63 -22.94
CA GLU A 242 35.44 24.94 -23.32
C GLU A 242 34.41 26.07 -23.08
N GLY A 243 33.20 25.73 -22.60
CA GLY A 243 32.14 26.68 -22.27
C GLY A 243 31.22 27.04 -23.43
N GLU A 244 31.37 26.41 -24.59
CA GLU A 244 30.49 26.63 -25.75
C GLU A 244 29.14 25.95 -25.55
N SER A 245 28.06 26.60 -26.00
CA SER A 245 26.69 26.12 -25.79
C SER A 245 25.97 25.88 -27.13
N TYR A 246 25.46 24.67 -27.31
CA TYR A 246 24.74 24.23 -28.49
C TYR A 246 23.33 23.82 -28.10
N THR A 247 22.31 24.36 -28.76
CA THR A 247 20.92 24.16 -28.36
C THR A 247 20.10 23.58 -29.50
N PHE A 248 19.37 22.52 -29.18
CA PHE A 248 18.58 21.74 -30.13
C PHE A 248 17.12 21.62 -29.66
N PRO A 249 16.13 21.67 -30.56
CA PRO A 249 14.74 21.39 -30.20
C PRO A 249 14.57 19.99 -29.58
N LEU A 250 13.90 19.87 -28.44
CA LEU A 250 13.72 18.59 -27.73
C LEU A 250 12.96 17.54 -28.57
N LYS A 251 12.15 17.99 -29.54
CA LYS A 251 11.43 17.13 -30.50
C LYS A 251 12.36 16.30 -31.40
N GLU A 252 13.63 16.66 -31.50
CA GLU A 252 14.63 15.88 -32.26
C GLU A 252 15.12 14.66 -31.50
N LEU A 253 14.93 14.63 -30.17
CA LEU A 253 15.26 13.46 -29.36
C LEU A 253 14.09 12.47 -29.33
N GLU A 254 14.40 11.20 -29.47
CA GLU A 254 13.41 10.14 -29.43
C GLU A 254 13.25 9.61 -28.01
N TYR A 255 12.04 9.67 -27.47
CA TYR A 255 11.74 9.04 -26.19
C TYR A 255 11.85 7.52 -26.27
N TRP A 256 12.32 6.92 -25.17
CA TRP A 256 12.17 5.50 -24.96
C TRP A 256 10.69 5.11 -24.93
N GLU A 257 10.33 4.03 -25.63
CA GLU A 257 8.92 3.65 -25.86
C GLU A 257 8.10 3.53 -24.57
N GLY A 258 8.65 2.86 -23.55
CA GLY A 258 7.98 2.70 -22.26
C GLY A 258 7.76 4.01 -21.48
N CYS A 259 8.40 5.12 -21.85
CA CYS A 259 8.17 6.43 -21.24
C CYS A 259 6.84 7.07 -21.69
N LYS A 260 6.30 6.66 -22.85
CA LYS A 260 5.04 7.18 -23.40
C LYS A 260 3.85 6.79 -22.54
N ILE A 261 3.90 5.61 -21.90
CA ILE A 261 2.88 5.13 -20.96
C ILE A 261 3.19 5.47 -19.48
N CYS A 262 4.19 6.33 -19.22
CA CYS A 262 4.54 6.74 -17.85
C CYS A 262 3.67 7.90 -17.39
N ARG A 263 3.00 7.72 -16.25
CA ARG A 263 2.16 8.74 -15.61
C ARG A 263 2.91 9.61 -14.61
N ASP A 264 3.99 9.09 -14.06
CA ASP A 264 4.71 9.72 -12.95
C ASP A 264 5.79 10.68 -13.47
N PHE A 265 5.75 11.91 -12.98
CA PHE A 265 6.71 12.98 -13.26
C PHE A 265 7.74 13.08 -12.13
N ASP A 266 7.27 13.21 -10.90
CA ASP A 266 8.03 13.63 -9.74
C ASP A 266 8.20 12.53 -8.70
N ALA A 267 8.16 11.27 -9.13
CA ALA A 267 8.43 10.09 -8.31
C ALA A 267 7.55 10.05 -7.06
N THR A 268 6.23 10.00 -7.27
CA THR A 268 5.20 10.07 -6.22
C THR A 268 5.29 9.02 -5.12
N MET A 269 6.14 7.99 -5.31
CA MET A 269 6.41 6.91 -4.37
C MET A 269 7.75 7.06 -3.63
N ALA A 270 8.48 8.15 -3.82
CA ALA A 270 9.71 8.45 -3.10
C ALA A 270 9.43 8.97 -1.69
N ASP A 271 10.40 8.86 -0.78
CA ASP A 271 10.35 9.55 0.53
C ASP A 271 10.47 11.06 0.33
N VAL A 272 11.41 11.44 -0.54
CA VAL A 272 11.63 12.81 -1.00
C VAL A 272 11.82 12.80 -2.50
N SER A 273 11.24 13.77 -3.21
CA SER A 273 11.54 14.00 -4.61
C SER A 273 12.21 15.33 -4.85
N VAL A 274 13.16 15.36 -5.76
CA VAL A 274 14.00 16.52 -6.04
C VAL A 274 14.03 16.83 -7.54
N GLY A 275 13.97 18.10 -7.91
CA GLY A 275 14.15 18.56 -9.28
C GLY A 275 14.06 20.08 -9.43
N SER A 276 14.46 20.61 -10.58
CA SER A 276 14.53 22.07 -10.83
C SER A 276 13.19 22.77 -11.11
N VAL A 277 12.11 22.03 -11.36
CA VAL A 277 10.83 22.65 -11.73
C VAL A 277 10.14 23.24 -10.50
N GLY A 278 9.80 24.52 -10.55
CA GLY A 278 9.07 25.22 -9.49
C GLY A 278 9.97 25.95 -8.51
N SER A 279 11.29 25.80 -8.60
CA SER A 279 12.28 26.49 -7.77
C SER A 279 12.94 27.66 -8.51
N PRO A 280 13.50 28.64 -7.77
CA PRO A 280 14.37 29.67 -8.34
C PRO A 280 15.62 29.09 -9.00
N GLU A 281 16.28 29.87 -9.85
CA GLU A 281 17.54 29.48 -10.48
C GLU A 281 18.62 29.14 -9.42
N GLY A 282 19.38 28.09 -9.67
CA GLY A 282 20.39 27.57 -8.75
C GLY A 282 19.84 26.82 -7.53
N HIS A 283 18.52 26.62 -7.43
CA HIS A 283 17.87 25.84 -6.37
C HIS A 283 17.11 24.64 -6.95
N SER A 284 16.85 23.64 -6.11
CA SER A 284 15.97 22.52 -6.39
C SER A 284 14.68 22.63 -5.61
N THR A 285 13.57 22.27 -6.23
CA THR A 285 12.34 21.89 -5.55
C THR A 285 12.54 20.56 -4.84
N VAL A 286 12.01 20.48 -3.62
CA VAL A 286 11.99 19.33 -2.73
C VAL A 286 10.55 19.04 -2.34
N VAL A 287 10.08 17.83 -2.60
CA VAL A 287 8.75 17.35 -2.23
C VAL A 287 8.88 16.25 -1.19
N ILE A 288 8.46 16.51 0.04
CA ILE A 288 8.54 15.56 1.16
C ILE A 288 7.22 14.80 1.27
N ARG A 289 7.29 13.46 1.36
CA ARG A 289 6.11 12.58 1.33
C ARG A 289 5.98 11.63 2.49
N THR A 290 7.07 11.29 3.17
CA THR A 290 7.06 10.36 4.31
C THR A 290 7.71 11.00 5.51
N GLU A 291 7.44 10.47 6.70
CA GLU A 291 8.11 10.89 7.95
C GLU A 291 9.64 10.81 7.81
N ARG A 292 10.15 9.72 7.23
CA ARG A 292 11.60 9.58 6.95
C ARG A 292 12.14 10.65 6.02
N GLY A 293 11.31 11.12 5.07
CA GLY A 293 11.70 12.17 4.15
C GLY A 293 11.94 13.52 4.83
N GLU A 294 11.44 13.74 6.05
CA GLU A 294 11.68 14.99 6.80
C GLU A 294 13.15 15.23 7.14
N ASP A 295 13.94 14.17 7.25
CA ASP A 295 15.37 14.24 7.56
C ASP A 295 16.16 15.14 6.60
N ILE A 296 15.65 15.40 5.40
CA ILE A 296 16.29 16.32 4.46
C ILE A 296 16.35 17.77 4.99
N LYS A 297 15.44 18.16 5.89
CA LYS A 297 15.42 19.48 6.54
C LYS A 297 16.65 19.72 7.43
N GLU A 298 17.24 18.65 7.95
CA GLU A 298 18.48 18.70 8.75
C GLU A 298 19.72 18.86 7.86
N ALA A 299 19.63 18.46 6.59
CA ALA A 299 20.75 18.47 5.66
C ALA A 299 20.82 19.74 4.81
N VAL A 300 19.66 20.34 4.49
CA VAL A 300 19.55 21.46 3.54
C VAL A 300 18.58 22.50 4.11
N GLU A 301 18.98 23.78 4.04
CA GLU A 301 18.07 24.88 4.36
C GLU A 301 16.93 24.92 3.33
N LEU A 302 15.72 24.61 3.79
CA LEU A 302 14.51 24.58 2.96
C LEU A 302 13.67 25.84 3.17
N ARG A 303 13.16 26.38 2.07
CA ARG A 303 12.34 27.59 2.03
C ARG A 303 11.02 27.33 1.32
N GLU A 304 9.98 28.02 1.78
CA GLU A 304 8.68 28.02 1.12
C GLU A 304 8.65 28.96 -0.09
N GLY A 305 7.67 28.78 -0.98
CA GLY A 305 7.48 29.61 -2.18
C GLY A 305 7.73 28.89 -3.51
N VAL A 306 7.62 27.56 -3.53
CA VAL A 306 7.66 26.76 -4.76
C VAL A 306 6.48 27.10 -5.67
N ASP A 307 6.73 27.29 -6.98
CA ASP A 307 5.64 27.35 -7.98
C ASP A 307 5.07 25.95 -8.21
N VAL A 308 4.14 25.55 -7.34
CA VAL A 308 3.43 24.27 -7.43
C VAL A 308 2.68 24.14 -8.76
N LYS A 309 2.18 25.25 -9.33
CA LYS A 309 1.49 25.24 -10.63
C LYS A 309 2.44 24.82 -11.75
N ALA A 310 3.75 25.15 -11.67
CA ALA A 310 4.74 24.63 -12.62
C ALA A 310 4.85 23.12 -12.56
N ILE A 311 4.85 22.54 -11.37
CA ILE A 311 4.94 21.09 -11.17
C ILE A 311 3.67 20.41 -11.70
N GLU A 312 2.49 20.97 -11.41
CA GLU A 312 1.21 20.49 -11.93
C GLU A 312 1.16 20.54 -13.47
N ARG A 313 1.64 21.62 -14.09
CA ARG A 313 1.77 21.70 -15.56
C ARG A 313 2.63 20.56 -16.12
N MET A 314 3.72 20.19 -15.44
CA MET A 314 4.57 19.08 -15.85
C MET A 314 3.90 17.71 -15.66
N ARG A 315 3.17 17.49 -14.57
CA ARG A 315 2.34 16.30 -14.35
C ARG A 315 1.25 16.18 -15.45
N ASP A 316 0.62 17.28 -15.83
CA ASP A 316 -0.39 17.31 -16.89
C ASP A 316 0.17 16.97 -18.26
N LEU A 317 1.36 17.47 -18.60
CA LEU A 317 2.03 17.13 -19.86
C LEU A 317 2.32 15.61 -19.95
N LYS A 318 2.75 15.00 -18.84
CA LYS A 318 2.91 13.54 -18.73
C LYS A 318 1.60 12.81 -18.95
N MET A 319 0.53 13.26 -18.29
CA MET A 319 -0.80 12.65 -18.44
C MET A 319 -1.37 12.81 -19.85
N LYS A 320 -1.16 13.95 -20.50
CA LYS A 320 -1.55 14.17 -21.91
C LYS A 320 -0.83 13.19 -22.84
N ARG A 321 0.49 13.02 -22.69
CA ARG A 321 1.27 12.05 -23.46
C ARG A 321 0.79 10.61 -23.22
N PHE A 322 0.53 10.26 -21.97
CA PHE A 322 -0.02 8.96 -21.58
C PHE A 322 -1.37 8.68 -22.23
N LYS A 323 -2.34 9.61 -22.12
CA LYS A 323 -3.67 9.47 -22.71
C LYS A 323 -3.61 9.27 -24.23
N ARG A 324 -2.76 10.05 -24.92
CA ARG A 324 -2.54 9.91 -26.37
C ARG A 324 -2.03 8.52 -26.73
N GLU A 325 -1.00 8.04 -26.03
CA GLU A 325 -0.41 6.71 -26.27
C GLU A 325 -1.43 5.57 -26.01
N ILE A 326 -2.24 5.69 -24.95
CA ILE A 326 -3.28 4.70 -24.65
C ILE A 326 -4.35 4.64 -25.75
N GLU A 327 -4.79 5.79 -26.24
CA GLU A 327 -5.76 5.87 -27.33
C GLU A 327 -5.20 5.29 -28.64
N GLU A 328 -3.95 5.62 -28.98
CA GLU A 328 -3.27 5.05 -30.14
C GLU A 328 -3.14 3.52 -30.05
N ARG A 329 -2.76 3.00 -28.88
CA ARG A 329 -2.69 1.56 -28.65
C ARG A 329 -4.04 0.90 -28.79
N ARG A 330 -5.10 1.50 -28.24
CA ARG A 330 -6.47 1.00 -28.36
C ARG A 330 -6.91 0.92 -29.82
N LYS A 331 -6.71 1.99 -30.59
CA LYS A 331 -7.04 2.05 -32.03
C LYS A 331 -6.30 0.99 -32.83
N LYS A 332 -5.03 0.73 -32.49
CA LYS A 332 -4.17 -0.26 -33.18
C LYS A 332 -4.32 -1.68 -32.64
N GLY A 333 -5.20 -1.93 -31.66
CA GLY A 333 -5.34 -3.25 -31.02
C GLY A 333 -4.08 -3.71 -30.27
N MET A 334 -3.20 -2.77 -29.88
CA MET A 334 -1.95 -3.07 -29.17
C MET A 334 -2.22 -3.33 -27.69
N LYS A 335 -1.33 -4.09 -27.05
CA LYS A 335 -1.41 -4.38 -25.62
C LYS A 335 -1.33 -3.09 -24.79
N ILE A 336 -2.25 -2.99 -23.84
CA ILE A 336 -2.22 -2.01 -22.75
C ILE A 336 -2.01 -2.77 -21.45
N SER A 337 -1.05 -2.32 -20.65
CA SER A 337 -0.94 -2.78 -19.27
C SER A 337 -1.58 -1.74 -18.36
N TYR A 338 -2.76 -2.08 -17.84
CA TYR A 338 -3.57 -1.27 -16.93
C TYR A 338 -2.96 -1.22 -15.52
N TYR A 339 -1.65 -0.99 -15.41
CA TYR A 339 -0.88 -1.13 -14.17
C TYR A 339 -1.35 -0.18 -13.05
N TRP A 340 -1.98 0.94 -13.41
CA TRP A 340 -2.46 1.98 -12.50
C TRP A 340 -3.75 1.61 -11.76
N ILE A 341 -4.49 0.58 -12.20
CA ILE A 341 -5.73 0.19 -11.52
C ILE A 341 -5.48 -0.25 -10.06
N THR A 342 -4.25 -0.67 -9.74
CA THR A 342 -3.83 -1.05 -8.39
C THR A 342 -3.42 0.14 -7.51
N ASP A 343 -3.51 1.36 -8.04
CA ASP A 343 -3.43 2.60 -7.24
C ASP A 343 -4.72 2.86 -6.45
N TYR A 344 -5.78 2.09 -6.72
CA TYR A 344 -7.08 2.22 -6.09
C TYR A 344 -7.44 1.00 -5.24
N GLY A 345 -7.99 1.26 -4.05
CA GLY A 345 -8.54 0.23 -3.18
C GLY A 345 -9.81 -0.39 -3.73
N GLY A 346 -10.05 -1.67 -3.44
CA GLY A 346 -11.29 -2.35 -3.81
C GLY A 346 -11.37 -2.83 -5.25
N VAL A 347 -10.29 -2.69 -6.04
CA VAL A 347 -10.25 -3.12 -7.43
C VAL A 347 -9.70 -4.54 -7.55
N GLY A 348 -10.50 -5.46 -8.06
CA GLY A 348 -10.08 -6.84 -8.29
C GLY A 348 -10.23 -7.27 -9.75
N LYS A 349 -9.25 -8.02 -10.25
CA LYS A 349 -9.30 -8.61 -11.60
C LYS A 349 -10.17 -9.88 -11.61
N ARG A 350 -11.01 -10.01 -12.64
CA ARG A 350 -11.88 -11.16 -12.87
C ARG A 350 -11.28 -12.12 -13.90
N ALA A 351 -11.83 -13.33 -13.95
CA ALA A 351 -11.39 -14.39 -14.86
C ALA A 351 -11.61 -14.05 -16.34
N ASP A 352 -12.62 -13.23 -16.64
CA ASP A 352 -12.97 -12.74 -17.98
C ASP A 352 -12.13 -11.51 -18.42
N ASN A 353 -11.06 -11.19 -17.68
CA ASN A 353 -10.21 -10.01 -17.88
C ASN A 353 -10.89 -8.65 -17.65
N THR A 354 -12.12 -8.61 -17.14
CA THR A 354 -12.72 -7.39 -16.59
C THR A 354 -12.33 -7.21 -15.12
N ASN A 355 -12.84 -6.15 -14.50
CA ASN A 355 -12.65 -5.83 -13.11
C ASN A 355 -13.97 -5.80 -12.35
N PHE A 356 -13.87 -5.94 -11.03
CA PHE A 356 -14.90 -5.47 -10.12
C PHE A 356 -14.32 -4.36 -9.24
N ILE A 357 -15.18 -3.45 -8.80
CA ILE A 357 -14.86 -2.38 -7.86
C ILE A 357 -15.75 -2.60 -6.63
N ARG A 358 -15.12 -2.83 -5.47
CA ARG A 358 -15.81 -2.93 -4.18
C ARG A 358 -15.89 -1.55 -3.53
N ILE A 359 -17.12 -1.09 -3.36
CA ILE A 359 -17.45 0.02 -2.48
C ILE A 359 -17.37 -0.50 -1.05
N ARG A 360 -16.57 0.13 -0.22
CA ARG A 360 -16.39 -0.27 1.18
C ARG A 360 -17.74 -0.24 1.89
N GLY A 361 -18.06 -1.32 2.60
CA GLY A 361 -19.35 -1.46 3.27
C GLY A 361 -19.53 -0.38 4.36
N LYS A 362 -20.74 0.15 4.49
CA LYS A 362 -21.10 1.03 5.61
C LYS A 362 -21.13 0.21 6.91
N PRO A 363 -20.84 0.82 8.09
CA PRO A 363 -20.97 0.12 9.37
C PRO A 363 -22.35 -0.56 9.51
N CYS A 364 -22.34 -1.87 9.81
CA CYS A 364 -23.54 -2.73 9.88
C CYS A 364 -24.37 -2.84 8.58
N GLY A 365 -23.89 -2.34 7.43
CA GLY A 365 -24.60 -2.44 6.15
C GLY A 365 -25.81 -1.51 6.00
N TRP A 366 -25.86 -0.39 6.72
CA TRP A 366 -26.93 0.61 6.57
C TRP A 366 -26.61 1.60 5.45
N TYR A 367 -27.52 1.74 4.48
CA TYR A 367 -27.45 2.67 3.36
C TYR A 367 -28.73 3.50 3.27
N SER A 368 -28.63 4.76 2.86
CA SER A 368 -29.81 5.56 2.48
C SER A 368 -30.33 5.17 1.10
N ILE A 369 -31.56 5.57 0.79
CA ILE A 369 -32.15 5.34 -0.53
C ILE A 369 -31.35 6.11 -1.59
N GLU A 370 -30.92 7.33 -1.27
CA GLU A 370 -30.11 8.21 -2.12
C GLU A 370 -28.77 7.56 -2.45
N GLU A 371 -28.07 7.01 -1.45
CA GLU A 371 -26.80 6.28 -1.67
C GLU A 371 -27.00 5.08 -2.60
N ILE A 372 -28.10 4.33 -2.45
CA ILE A 372 -28.39 3.21 -3.34
C ILE A 372 -28.69 3.70 -4.77
N ARG A 373 -29.44 4.79 -4.94
CA ARG A 373 -29.71 5.39 -6.27
C ARG A 373 -28.40 5.82 -6.95
N GLU A 374 -27.50 6.49 -6.23
CA GLU A 374 -26.21 6.90 -6.78
C GLU A 374 -25.35 5.70 -7.22
N ILE A 375 -25.32 4.62 -6.43
CA ILE A 375 -24.62 3.38 -6.81
C ILE A 375 -25.23 2.76 -8.08
N LEU A 376 -26.56 2.77 -8.21
CA LEU A 376 -27.26 2.27 -9.39
C LEU A 376 -26.92 3.10 -10.63
N GLU A 377 -26.98 4.43 -10.53
CA GLU A 377 -26.63 5.35 -11.62
C GLU A 377 -25.20 5.12 -12.11
N ILE A 378 -24.22 5.04 -11.18
CA ILE A 378 -22.82 4.77 -11.55
C ILE A 378 -22.70 3.38 -12.20
N ALA A 379 -23.36 2.35 -11.66
CA ALA A 379 -23.32 1.03 -12.27
C ALA A 379 -23.89 1.05 -13.70
N GLU A 380 -24.97 1.78 -13.94
CA GLU A 380 -25.57 1.93 -15.27
C GLU A 380 -24.66 2.67 -16.25
N MET A 381 -24.03 3.78 -15.83
CA MET A 381 -23.07 4.56 -16.64
C MET A 381 -21.95 3.71 -17.24
N TYR A 382 -21.49 2.69 -16.51
CA TYR A 382 -20.39 1.81 -16.93
C TYR A 382 -20.85 0.41 -17.36
N GLY A 383 -22.16 0.17 -17.52
CA GLY A 383 -22.71 -1.13 -17.90
C GLY A 383 -22.42 -2.27 -16.91
N GLY A 384 -22.23 -1.90 -15.64
CA GLY A 384 -21.82 -2.79 -14.57
C GLY A 384 -22.96 -3.60 -13.96
N ARG A 385 -22.60 -4.69 -13.28
CA ARG A 385 -23.54 -5.53 -12.50
C ARG A 385 -23.25 -5.45 -11.02
N ILE A 386 -24.27 -5.23 -10.21
CA ILE A 386 -24.12 -5.13 -8.76
C ILE A 386 -24.18 -6.52 -8.12
N LYS A 387 -23.26 -6.76 -7.18
CA LYS A 387 -23.28 -7.89 -6.24
C LYS A 387 -23.16 -7.37 -4.81
N LEU A 388 -24.00 -7.89 -3.92
CA LEU A 388 -23.91 -7.64 -2.49
C LEU A 388 -23.00 -8.67 -1.82
N THR A 389 -22.16 -8.21 -0.90
CA THR A 389 -21.23 -9.08 -0.15
C THR A 389 -21.81 -9.49 1.21
N ASP A 390 -21.22 -10.53 1.80
CA ASP A 390 -21.53 -11.02 3.16
C ASP A 390 -21.18 -10.00 4.27
N ARG A 391 -20.52 -8.89 3.93
CA ARG A 391 -20.18 -7.79 4.85
C ARG A 391 -20.93 -6.49 4.54
N GLY A 392 -22.01 -6.57 3.76
CA GLY A 392 -22.84 -5.42 3.45
C GLY A 392 -22.19 -4.40 2.50
N ALA A 393 -21.12 -4.78 1.79
CA ALA A 393 -20.53 -3.96 0.73
C ALA A 393 -21.18 -4.23 -0.63
N PHE A 394 -21.18 -3.21 -1.49
CA PHE A 394 -21.56 -3.31 -2.91
C PHE A 394 -20.31 -3.55 -3.77
N GLU A 395 -20.39 -4.49 -4.70
CA GLU A 395 -19.41 -4.71 -5.75
C GLU A 395 -20.05 -4.41 -7.10
N ILE A 396 -19.40 -3.59 -7.93
CA ILE A 396 -19.83 -3.37 -9.30
C ILE A 396 -18.87 -4.14 -10.21
N HIS A 397 -19.41 -5.09 -10.96
CA HIS A 397 -18.70 -6.05 -11.81
C HIS A 397 -18.78 -5.67 -13.28
N SER A 398 -17.95 -6.32 -14.09
CA SER A 398 -17.91 -6.24 -15.57
C SER A 398 -17.36 -4.93 -16.10
N ILE A 399 -16.52 -4.28 -15.30
CA ILE A 399 -15.91 -3.02 -15.66
C ILE A 399 -14.66 -3.30 -16.49
N HIS A 400 -14.58 -2.71 -17.68
CA HIS A 400 -13.40 -2.83 -18.51
C HIS A 400 -12.22 -2.12 -17.83
N PRO A 401 -10.99 -2.66 -17.86
CA PRO A 401 -9.85 -2.08 -17.12
C PRO A 401 -9.55 -0.60 -17.41
N ILE A 402 -9.91 -0.12 -18.61
CA ILE A 402 -9.73 1.30 -18.99
C ILE A 402 -10.64 2.24 -18.19
N ASP A 403 -11.83 1.79 -17.82
CA ASP A 403 -12.88 2.61 -17.18
C ASP A 403 -12.78 2.59 -15.65
N VAL A 404 -11.93 1.70 -15.10
CA VAL A 404 -11.81 1.48 -13.65
C VAL A 404 -11.44 2.76 -12.91
N GLU A 405 -10.45 3.50 -13.39
CA GLU A 405 -9.99 4.74 -12.74
C GLU A 405 -11.10 5.78 -12.73
N ASP A 406 -11.72 6.05 -13.87
CA ASP A 406 -12.77 7.06 -13.99
C ASP A 406 -13.96 6.73 -13.10
N MET A 407 -14.35 5.46 -13.03
CA MET A 407 -15.43 5.00 -12.17
C MET A 407 -15.09 5.10 -10.68
N VAL A 408 -13.86 4.77 -10.27
CA VAL A 408 -13.42 4.94 -8.87
C VAL A 408 -13.42 6.42 -8.49
N LEU A 409 -12.92 7.29 -9.37
CA LEU A 409 -12.91 8.74 -9.12
C LEU A 409 -14.33 9.31 -9.04
N GLU A 410 -15.27 8.82 -9.84
CA GLU A 410 -16.68 9.20 -9.75
C GLU A 410 -17.31 8.74 -8.42
N LEU A 411 -17.05 7.51 -7.99
CA LEU A 411 -17.47 7.03 -6.67
C LEU A 411 -16.94 7.92 -5.55
N HIS A 412 -15.66 8.30 -5.60
CA HIS A 412 -15.04 9.18 -4.60
C HIS A 412 -15.66 10.59 -4.61
N ARG A 413 -15.97 11.15 -5.79
CA ARG A 413 -16.66 12.44 -5.91
C ARG A 413 -18.03 12.45 -5.25
N ARG A 414 -18.76 11.34 -5.27
CA ARG A 414 -20.05 11.17 -4.58
C ARG A 414 -19.91 10.76 -3.11
N GLY A 415 -18.69 10.74 -2.56
CA GLY A 415 -18.45 10.43 -1.16
C GLY A 415 -18.39 8.93 -0.83
N PHE A 416 -18.37 8.05 -1.83
CA PHE A 416 -18.11 6.63 -1.61
C PHE A 416 -16.62 6.36 -1.46
N VAL A 417 -16.28 5.43 -0.58
CA VAL A 417 -14.91 4.93 -0.41
C VAL A 417 -14.81 3.55 -1.06
N THR A 418 -13.80 3.32 -1.88
CA THR A 418 -13.51 2.00 -2.46
C THR A 418 -12.44 1.31 -1.63
N GLY A 419 -12.54 -0.01 -1.42
CA GLY A 419 -11.58 -0.67 -0.53
C GLY A 419 -12.00 -2.02 0.05
N SER A 420 -11.57 -2.28 1.29
CA SER A 420 -11.87 -3.52 2.03
C SER A 420 -11.30 -4.79 1.38
N GLU A 421 -10.07 -4.69 0.86
CA GLU A 421 -9.33 -5.78 0.21
C GLU A 421 -7.90 -5.92 0.74
N GLY A 422 -7.21 -6.98 0.32
CA GLY A 422 -5.80 -7.17 0.67
C GLY A 422 -5.53 -7.44 2.16
N PRO A 423 -4.27 -7.28 2.58
CA PRO A 423 -3.78 -7.50 3.93
C PRO A 423 -4.06 -6.25 4.78
N LEU A 424 -5.33 -5.94 4.98
CA LEU A 424 -5.79 -4.77 5.74
C LEU A 424 -6.96 -5.17 6.63
N VAL A 425 -7.28 -4.31 7.61
CA VAL A 425 -8.55 -4.40 8.35
C VAL A 425 -9.73 -4.16 7.41
N ARG A 426 -10.59 -5.17 7.31
CA ARG A 426 -11.80 -5.15 6.48
C ARG A 426 -12.92 -4.39 7.18
N THR A 427 -13.90 -3.95 6.40
CA THR A 427 -15.15 -3.34 6.90
C THR A 427 -15.69 -4.09 8.09
N VAL A 428 -16.02 -3.41 9.19
CA VAL A 428 -16.60 -4.03 10.38
C VAL A 428 -18.00 -4.58 10.07
N LEU A 429 -18.24 -5.86 10.39
CA LEU A 429 -19.54 -6.50 10.21
C LEU A 429 -20.33 -6.40 11.52
N GLY A 430 -21.55 -5.88 11.46
CA GLY A 430 -22.43 -5.78 12.63
C GLY A 430 -23.83 -6.29 12.35
N CYS A 431 -24.50 -6.78 13.39
CA CYS A 431 -25.95 -7.05 13.30
C CYS A 431 -26.75 -5.74 13.50
N PRO A 432 -28.09 -5.73 13.39
CA PRO A 432 -28.88 -4.51 13.53
C PRO A 432 -28.79 -3.78 14.88
N GLY A 433 -28.40 -4.47 15.97
CA GLY A 433 -28.17 -3.87 17.29
C GLY A 433 -29.44 -3.49 18.07
N GLY A 434 -29.25 -2.97 19.28
CA GLY A 434 -30.33 -2.61 20.22
C GLY A 434 -31.23 -1.46 19.76
N GLY A 435 -30.74 -0.57 18.90
CA GLY A 435 -31.55 0.49 18.30
C GLY A 435 -32.59 -0.01 17.30
N ASN A 436 -32.49 -1.26 16.82
CA ASN A 436 -33.39 -1.81 15.80
C ASN A 436 -33.93 -3.22 16.14
N CYS A 437 -33.25 -3.98 17.01
CA CYS A 437 -33.62 -5.34 17.38
C CYS A 437 -33.99 -5.40 18.87
N SER A 438 -35.17 -5.93 19.18
CA SER A 438 -35.66 -6.09 20.56
C SER A 438 -34.77 -6.96 21.45
N SER A 439 -33.96 -7.84 20.85
CA SER A 439 -32.98 -8.66 21.58
C SER A 439 -31.62 -7.98 21.78
N GLY A 440 -31.36 -6.84 21.13
CA GLY A 440 -30.08 -6.16 21.22
C GLY A 440 -29.87 -5.54 22.61
N LEU A 441 -28.68 -5.77 23.17
CA LEU A 441 -28.23 -5.20 24.45
C LEU A 441 -27.36 -3.96 24.25
N ILE A 442 -26.70 -3.86 23.10
CA ILE A 442 -25.81 -2.73 22.74
C ILE A 442 -26.21 -2.12 21.40
N ASP A 443 -25.89 -0.85 21.20
CA ASP A 443 -25.91 -0.23 19.87
C ASP A 443 -24.68 -0.71 19.06
N THR A 444 -24.91 -1.64 18.13
CA THR A 444 -23.85 -2.15 17.27
C THR A 444 -23.43 -1.13 16.21
N ARG A 445 -24.31 -0.23 15.78
CA ARG A 445 -24.00 0.77 14.75
C ARG A 445 -22.99 1.77 15.29
N GLU A 446 -23.21 2.25 16.51
CA GLU A 446 -22.30 3.16 17.18
C GLU A 446 -20.90 2.54 17.36
N LEU A 447 -20.84 1.31 17.90
CA LEU A 447 -19.57 0.62 18.09
C LEU A 447 -18.87 0.28 16.77
N CYS A 448 -19.60 -0.21 15.76
CA CYS A 448 -19.01 -0.48 14.45
C CYS A 448 -18.47 0.80 13.79
N ARG A 449 -19.16 1.94 13.94
CA ARG A 449 -18.68 3.23 13.43
C ARG A 449 -17.39 3.65 14.13
N ALA A 450 -17.33 3.57 15.45
CA ALA A 450 -16.14 3.92 16.21
C ALA A 450 -14.92 3.03 15.87
N ILE A 451 -15.13 1.72 15.68
CA ILE A 451 -14.06 0.80 15.23
C ILE A 451 -13.63 1.16 13.81
N GLU A 452 -14.58 1.44 12.93
CA GLU A 452 -14.33 1.81 11.54
C GLU A 452 -13.58 3.13 11.42
N GLU A 453 -13.89 4.15 12.23
CA GLU A 453 -13.17 5.43 12.26
C GLU A 453 -11.70 5.27 12.66
N ARG A 454 -11.38 4.34 13.57
CA ARG A 454 -10.01 4.13 14.06
C ARG A 454 -9.20 3.14 13.23
N PHE A 455 -9.84 2.09 12.72
CA PHE A 455 -9.15 0.94 12.13
C PHE A 455 -9.49 0.69 10.66
N ARG A 456 -10.22 1.59 9.99
CA ARG A 456 -10.46 1.47 8.55
C ARG A 456 -9.14 1.32 7.82
N GLU A 457 -8.99 0.18 7.15
CA GLU A 457 -7.84 -0.09 6.27
C GLU A 457 -6.49 -0.02 6.98
N TYR A 458 -6.51 -0.17 8.31
CA TYR A 458 -5.30 -0.28 9.10
C TYR A 458 -4.45 -1.45 8.57
N PRO A 459 -3.13 -1.25 8.38
CA PRO A 459 -2.21 -2.29 7.94
C PRO A 459 -2.27 -3.55 8.80
N ALA A 460 -2.47 -4.72 8.18
CA ALA A 460 -2.45 -6.00 8.88
C ALA A 460 -1.58 -7.01 8.11
N PRO A 461 -0.93 -8.01 8.73
CA PRO A 461 -0.13 -8.98 7.98
C PRO A 461 -0.88 -9.76 6.90
N TYR A 462 -2.17 -9.99 7.13
CA TYR A 462 -3.11 -10.51 6.14
C TYR A 462 -4.50 -9.94 6.44
N LYS A 463 -5.55 -10.39 5.72
CA LYS A 463 -6.91 -9.90 5.93
C LYS A 463 -7.32 -10.06 7.41
N PHE A 464 -7.77 -8.96 8.01
CA PHE A 464 -8.19 -8.92 9.41
C PHE A 464 -9.66 -8.49 9.48
N LYS A 465 -10.52 -9.30 10.06
CA LYS A 465 -11.96 -9.11 10.08
C LYS A 465 -12.46 -8.96 11.51
N ILE A 466 -13.26 -7.92 11.73
CA ILE A 466 -13.90 -7.63 13.02
C ILE A 466 -15.41 -7.81 12.87
N ALA A 467 -16.06 -8.47 13.83
CA ALA A 467 -17.51 -8.64 13.83
C ALA A 467 -18.14 -8.33 15.19
N VAL A 468 -19.29 -7.64 15.17
CA VAL A 468 -19.98 -7.15 16.36
C VAL A 468 -21.43 -7.67 16.40
N SER A 469 -21.79 -8.40 17.45
CA SER A 469 -23.17 -8.80 17.71
C SER A 469 -23.73 -8.08 18.93
N GLY A 470 -24.94 -7.58 18.80
CA GLY A 470 -25.60 -6.80 19.84
C GLY A 470 -26.03 -7.60 21.07
N CYS A 471 -26.04 -8.93 20.98
CA CYS A 471 -26.47 -9.83 22.06
C CYS A 471 -25.91 -11.25 21.83
N PRO A 472 -26.08 -12.17 22.81
CA PRO A 472 -25.60 -13.55 22.73
C PRO A 472 -26.21 -14.42 21.62
N ASN A 473 -27.23 -13.96 20.90
CA ASN A 473 -27.74 -14.65 19.71
C ASN A 473 -26.70 -14.69 18.58
N LYS A 474 -25.69 -13.80 18.59
CA LYS A 474 -24.51 -13.88 17.71
C LYS A 474 -24.86 -13.94 16.21
N CYS A 475 -25.81 -13.12 15.74
CA CYS A 475 -26.33 -13.17 14.36
C CYS A 475 -25.25 -13.05 13.27
N VAL A 476 -24.15 -12.35 13.55
CA VAL A 476 -23.01 -12.23 12.60
C VAL A 476 -21.85 -13.20 12.87
N ARG A 477 -22.06 -14.19 13.76
CA ARG A 477 -21.09 -15.23 14.12
C ARG A 477 -19.71 -14.64 14.47
N PRO A 478 -19.61 -13.76 15.48
CA PRO A 478 -18.37 -13.07 15.82
C PRO A 478 -17.22 -14.01 16.18
N GLN A 479 -17.52 -15.19 16.75
CA GLN A 479 -16.52 -16.19 17.12
C GLN A 479 -15.68 -16.76 15.96
N ILE A 480 -16.04 -16.53 14.69
CA ILE A 480 -15.29 -16.99 13.51
C ILE A 480 -14.62 -15.83 12.74
N HIS A 481 -14.39 -14.70 13.42
CA HIS A 481 -13.70 -13.52 12.93
C HIS A 481 -12.41 -13.27 13.74
N ASP A 482 -11.43 -12.56 13.16
CA ASP A 482 -10.14 -12.33 13.83
C ASP A 482 -10.34 -11.63 15.18
N ILE A 483 -11.30 -10.70 15.24
CA ILE A 483 -11.90 -10.17 16.48
C ILE A 483 -13.42 -10.31 16.42
N GLY A 484 -14.01 -10.92 17.44
CA GLY A 484 -15.44 -11.03 17.63
C GLY A 484 -15.89 -10.34 18.90
N ILE A 485 -16.94 -9.51 18.83
CA ILE A 485 -17.44 -8.73 19.96
C ILE A 485 -18.93 -9.05 20.17
N VAL A 486 -19.34 -9.33 21.40
CA VAL A 486 -20.72 -9.66 21.77
C VAL A 486 -21.15 -8.88 22.99
N GLY A 487 -22.21 -8.08 22.89
CA GLY A 487 -22.84 -7.47 24.07
C GLY A 487 -23.48 -8.52 24.96
N VAL A 488 -23.24 -8.45 26.27
CA VAL A 488 -23.79 -9.38 27.27
C VAL A 488 -24.25 -8.64 28.53
N GLN A 489 -25.22 -9.23 29.23
CA GLN A 489 -25.80 -8.73 30.48
C GLN A 489 -26.19 -9.92 31.36
N TYR A 490 -25.48 -10.11 32.47
CA TYR A 490 -25.71 -11.19 33.42
C TYR A 490 -26.66 -10.75 34.55
N PRO A 491 -27.64 -11.58 34.93
CA PRO A 491 -28.61 -11.23 35.97
C PRO A 491 -28.06 -11.49 37.38
N LEU A 492 -28.48 -10.66 38.34
CA LEU A 492 -28.46 -10.95 39.78
C LEU A 492 -29.91 -10.98 40.28
N THR A 493 -30.20 -11.85 41.25
CA THR A 493 -31.51 -11.86 41.92
C THR A 493 -31.42 -11.04 43.20
N ASN A 494 -32.41 -10.18 43.42
CA ASN A 494 -32.53 -9.30 44.59
C ASN A 494 -33.74 -9.69 45.45
N GLU A 495 -33.99 -8.92 46.50
CA GLU A 495 -35.03 -9.13 47.51
C GLU A 495 -36.46 -9.05 46.99
N ASN A 496 -36.70 -8.43 45.82
CA ASN A 496 -38.04 -8.33 45.23
C ASN A 496 -38.49 -9.63 44.54
N CYS A 497 -37.60 -10.64 44.46
CA CYS A 497 -37.96 -11.94 43.94
C CYS A 497 -38.90 -12.68 44.89
N ASN A 498 -39.96 -13.27 44.33
CA ASN A 498 -40.94 -14.07 45.06
C ASN A 498 -41.06 -15.51 44.54
N GLY A 499 -40.09 -15.97 43.74
CA GLY A 499 -40.07 -17.34 43.23
C GLY A 499 -41.12 -17.67 42.16
N CYS A 500 -41.74 -16.68 41.49
CA CYS A 500 -42.83 -16.93 40.51
C CYS A 500 -42.48 -17.75 39.24
N GLY A 501 -41.22 -18.17 39.02
CA GLY A 501 -40.88 -19.00 37.86
C GLY A 501 -40.66 -18.27 36.53
N ARG A 502 -41.20 -17.06 36.33
CA ARG A 502 -41.18 -16.37 35.03
C ARG A 502 -39.80 -16.25 34.37
N CYS A 503 -38.77 -16.04 35.18
CA CYS A 503 -37.40 -15.93 34.71
C CYS A 503 -36.83 -17.27 34.19
N ALA A 504 -37.24 -18.40 34.78
CA ALA A 504 -36.91 -19.74 34.32
C ALA A 504 -37.60 -20.05 32.98
N ASP A 505 -38.90 -19.74 32.85
CA ASP A 505 -39.67 -19.95 31.61
C ASP A 505 -39.07 -19.24 30.39
N ILE A 506 -38.53 -18.04 30.57
CA ILE A 506 -37.92 -17.24 29.48
C ILE A 506 -36.51 -17.76 29.13
N CYS A 507 -35.87 -18.51 30.04
CA CYS A 507 -34.47 -18.91 29.93
C CYS A 507 -34.27 -20.09 28.96
N LYS A 508 -33.97 -19.79 27.70
CA LYS A 508 -33.75 -20.81 26.65
C LYS A 508 -32.50 -21.68 26.82
N VAL A 509 -31.64 -21.38 27.79
CA VAL A 509 -30.42 -22.15 28.09
C VAL A 509 -30.50 -22.81 29.46
N GLU A 510 -31.69 -22.83 30.07
CA GLU A 510 -31.98 -23.53 31.32
C GLU A 510 -31.01 -23.17 32.47
N ALA A 511 -30.53 -21.93 32.47
CA ALA A 511 -29.56 -21.43 33.44
C ALA A 511 -30.20 -20.95 34.75
N ILE A 512 -31.51 -21.09 34.93
CA ILE A 512 -32.24 -20.52 36.07
C ILE A 512 -33.00 -21.64 36.78
N ASP A 513 -32.81 -21.70 38.09
CA ASP A 513 -33.50 -22.61 38.99
C ASP A 513 -34.29 -21.80 40.02
N VAL A 514 -35.45 -22.30 40.45
CA VAL A 514 -36.33 -21.61 41.40
C VAL A 514 -36.53 -22.48 42.63
N ARG A 515 -36.23 -21.92 43.81
CA ARG A 515 -36.31 -22.65 45.08
C ARG A 515 -37.00 -21.78 46.12
N GLY A 516 -38.17 -22.22 46.56
CA GLY A 516 -39.01 -21.46 47.47
C GLY A 516 -39.37 -20.10 46.87
N GLU A 517 -39.09 -19.04 47.62
CA GLU A 517 -39.47 -17.66 47.26
C GLU A 517 -38.39 -16.93 46.45
N THR A 518 -37.33 -17.60 45.97
CA THR A 518 -36.26 -16.95 45.21
C THR A 518 -35.81 -17.74 43.99
N SER A 519 -35.03 -17.10 43.12
CA SER A 519 -34.47 -17.72 41.92
C SER A 519 -32.94 -17.61 41.91
N TYR A 520 -32.28 -18.63 41.36
CA TYR A 520 -30.83 -18.73 41.28
C TYR A 520 -30.40 -18.80 39.81
N THR A 521 -29.21 -18.27 39.52
CA THR A 521 -28.63 -18.30 38.17
C THR A 521 -27.38 -19.17 38.16
N ASN A 522 -27.38 -20.21 37.33
CA ASN A 522 -26.18 -20.98 37.01
C ASN A 522 -25.35 -20.24 35.94
N TYR A 523 -24.30 -19.55 36.38
CA TYR A 523 -23.45 -18.75 35.50
C TYR A 523 -22.61 -19.59 34.51
N ASN A 524 -22.47 -20.90 34.71
CA ASN A 524 -21.82 -21.78 33.73
C ASN A 524 -22.69 -22.06 32.50
N LEU A 525 -24.02 -21.94 32.65
CA LEU A 525 -24.99 -22.10 31.55
C LEU A 525 -25.49 -20.75 31.01
N CYS A 526 -25.50 -19.72 31.86
CA CYS A 526 -26.00 -18.40 31.48
C CYS A 526 -25.12 -17.80 30.37
N ILE A 527 -25.75 -17.44 29.25
CA ILE A 527 -25.06 -16.79 28.13
C ILE A 527 -25.08 -15.26 28.21
N GLY A 528 -25.61 -14.68 29.29
CA GLY A 528 -25.69 -13.22 29.48
C GLY A 528 -26.67 -12.52 28.52
N CYS A 529 -27.83 -13.12 28.23
CA CYS A 529 -28.79 -12.53 27.28
C CYS A 529 -29.70 -11.44 27.88
N GLY A 530 -29.70 -11.24 29.19
CA GLY A 530 -30.51 -10.24 29.90
C GLY A 530 -32.03 -10.41 29.82
N LYS A 531 -32.57 -11.43 29.15
CA LYS A 531 -34.02 -11.58 28.95
C LYS A 531 -34.80 -11.78 30.25
N CYS A 532 -34.22 -12.50 31.20
CA CYS A 532 -34.83 -12.72 32.51
C CYS A 532 -34.88 -11.47 33.38
N ILE A 533 -34.02 -10.47 33.11
CA ILE A 533 -34.04 -9.16 33.79
C ILE A 533 -35.23 -8.37 33.25
N LYS A 534 -35.27 -8.15 31.92
CA LYS A 534 -36.35 -7.40 31.25
C LYS A 534 -37.74 -8.04 31.41
N GLY A 535 -37.79 -9.37 31.55
CA GLY A 535 -39.03 -10.13 31.66
C GLY A 535 -39.51 -10.40 33.09
N CYS A 536 -38.84 -9.87 34.11
CA CYS A 536 -39.22 -10.11 35.51
C CYS A 536 -40.41 -9.20 35.89
N PRO A 537 -41.58 -9.76 36.24
CA PRO A 537 -42.78 -8.97 36.56
C PRO A 537 -42.70 -8.25 37.91
N ASN A 538 -41.81 -8.73 38.80
CA ASN A 538 -41.66 -8.21 40.17
C ASN A 538 -40.37 -7.41 40.35
N GLU A 539 -39.64 -7.11 39.26
CA GLU A 539 -38.33 -6.43 39.33
C GLU A 539 -37.31 -7.14 40.24
N GLY A 540 -37.53 -8.44 40.49
CA GLY A 540 -36.71 -9.34 41.30
C GLY A 540 -35.35 -9.70 40.70
N ARG A 541 -34.99 -9.10 39.56
CA ARG A 541 -33.74 -9.34 38.83
C ARG A 541 -33.16 -8.03 38.33
N GLU A 542 -31.89 -7.84 38.66
CA GLU A 542 -31.09 -6.68 38.28
C GLU A 542 -29.84 -7.09 37.50
N ILE A 543 -29.04 -6.12 37.08
CA ILE A 543 -27.80 -6.35 36.34
C ILE A 543 -26.70 -6.65 37.34
N LYS A 544 -26.17 -7.87 37.31
CA LYS A 544 -24.93 -8.21 38.03
C LYS A 544 -23.73 -7.54 37.38
N GLU A 545 -23.63 -7.73 36.07
CA GLU A 545 -22.48 -7.36 35.26
C GLU A 545 -22.93 -7.25 33.80
N ASN A 546 -22.43 -6.25 33.08
CA ASN A 546 -22.66 -6.08 31.65
C ASN A 546 -21.37 -5.64 30.97
N GLY A 547 -21.31 -5.77 29.64
CA GLY A 547 -20.14 -5.38 28.87
C GLY A 547 -20.03 -6.18 27.59
N PHE A 548 -18.79 -6.42 27.15
CA PHE A 548 -18.50 -7.04 25.88
C PHE A 548 -17.71 -8.33 26.07
N MET A 549 -18.32 -9.46 25.71
CA MET A 549 -17.58 -10.72 25.58
C MET A 549 -16.82 -10.70 24.25
N VAL A 550 -15.49 -10.77 24.33
CA VAL A 550 -14.61 -10.67 23.15
C VAL A 550 -13.91 -11.99 22.85
N TYR A 551 -13.78 -12.29 21.55
CA TYR A 551 -13.13 -13.47 20.99
C TYR A 551 -11.97 -13.03 20.09
N VAL A 552 -10.81 -13.66 20.23
CA VAL A 552 -9.60 -13.34 19.44
C VAL A 552 -9.14 -14.57 18.66
N GLY A 553 -8.77 -14.39 17.39
CA GLY A 553 -8.20 -15.45 16.57
C GLY A 553 -9.20 -16.35 15.87
N GLY A 554 -10.46 -15.93 15.74
CA GLY A 554 -11.45 -16.67 14.97
C GLY A 554 -11.20 -16.57 13.45
N LYS A 555 -11.64 -17.57 12.70
CA LYS A 555 -11.55 -17.58 11.23
C LYS A 555 -12.63 -18.44 10.61
N SER A 556 -13.18 -17.96 9.51
CA SER A 556 -13.93 -18.75 8.52
C SER A 556 -13.18 -18.88 7.20
N GLY A 557 -13.58 -19.86 6.38
CA GLY A 557 -13.03 -20.11 5.04
C GLY A 557 -12.68 -21.59 4.86
N ARG A 558 -11.45 -21.86 4.38
CA ARG A 558 -10.94 -23.23 4.15
C ARG A 558 -11.03 -24.13 5.38
N GLU A 559 -10.85 -23.53 6.55
CA GLU A 559 -11.04 -24.15 7.86
C GLU A 559 -11.83 -23.17 8.73
N VAL A 560 -12.60 -23.70 9.68
CA VAL A 560 -13.29 -22.92 10.70
C VAL A 560 -12.49 -23.02 11.99
N VAL A 561 -12.08 -21.88 12.52
CA VAL A 561 -11.40 -21.75 13.82
C VAL A 561 -12.25 -20.85 14.70
N TYR A 562 -12.57 -21.33 15.90
CA TYR A 562 -13.26 -20.54 16.91
C TYR A 562 -12.25 -19.65 17.64
N GLY A 563 -12.59 -18.37 17.77
CA GLY A 563 -11.80 -17.43 18.55
C GLY A 563 -11.80 -17.77 20.03
N VAL A 564 -10.70 -17.46 20.69
CA VAL A 564 -10.50 -17.69 22.13
C VAL A 564 -11.23 -16.58 22.88
N PRO A 565 -12.16 -16.92 23.81
CA PRO A 565 -12.81 -15.91 24.63
C PRO A 565 -11.79 -15.33 25.63
N ILE A 566 -11.68 -14.00 25.69
CA ILE A 566 -10.73 -13.33 26.59
C ILE A 566 -11.37 -12.76 27.85
N GLY A 567 -12.69 -12.93 28.00
CA GLY A 567 -13.46 -12.42 29.13
C GLY A 567 -14.36 -11.24 28.77
N LEU A 568 -14.97 -10.67 29.80
CA LEU A 568 -15.75 -9.45 29.71
C LEU A 568 -14.81 -8.25 29.77
N ILE A 569 -14.98 -7.31 28.85
CA ILE A 569 -14.22 -6.06 28.84
C ILE A 569 -15.16 -4.86 28.67
N GLU A 570 -14.67 -3.69 29.04
CA GLU A 570 -15.37 -2.42 28.83
C GLU A 570 -15.22 -1.92 27.39
N ARG A 571 -16.04 -0.93 27.02
CA ARG A 571 -16.09 -0.42 25.64
C ARG A 571 -14.75 0.19 25.21
N GLU A 572 -14.12 0.94 26.09
CA GLU A 572 -12.88 1.68 25.84
C GLU A 572 -11.70 0.74 25.64
N GLU A 573 -11.71 -0.41 26.32
CA GLU A 573 -10.68 -1.44 26.25
C GLU A 573 -10.69 -2.20 24.92
N ILE A 574 -11.85 -2.27 24.23
CA ILE A 574 -11.97 -2.92 22.91
C ILE A 574 -10.97 -2.36 21.91
N PHE A 575 -10.81 -1.04 21.89
CA PHE A 575 -9.95 -0.39 20.90
C PHE A 575 -8.48 -0.67 21.17
N LYS A 576 -8.05 -0.58 22.43
CA LYS A 576 -6.68 -0.95 22.83
C LYS A 576 -6.38 -2.41 22.52
N LEU A 577 -7.34 -3.29 22.75
CA LEU A 577 -7.21 -4.71 22.40
C LEU A 577 -7.03 -4.92 20.89
N ILE A 578 -7.85 -4.29 20.05
CA ILE A 578 -7.72 -4.43 18.59
C ILE A 578 -6.33 -3.97 18.14
N GLU A 579 -5.86 -2.83 18.65
CA GLU A 579 -4.54 -2.29 18.35
C GLU A 579 -3.42 -3.23 18.82
N GLY A 580 -3.46 -3.67 20.09
CA GLY A 580 -2.49 -4.60 20.65
C GLY A 580 -2.44 -5.92 19.88
N VAL A 581 -3.59 -6.48 19.50
CA VAL A 581 -3.65 -7.68 18.65
C VAL A 581 -3.01 -7.43 17.28
N LEU A 582 -3.24 -6.28 16.65
CA LEU A 582 -2.63 -5.94 15.36
C LEU A 582 -1.12 -5.76 15.46
N LYS A 583 -0.62 -5.11 16.52
CA LYS A 583 0.82 -4.95 16.81
C LYS A 583 1.50 -6.31 17.02
N VAL A 584 0.98 -7.13 17.93
CA VAL A 584 1.53 -8.46 18.24
C VAL A 584 1.42 -9.39 17.03
N TYR A 585 0.33 -9.32 16.26
CA TYR A 585 0.20 -10.07 15.02
C TYR A 585 1.26 -9.67 13.99
N SER A 586 1.54 -8.37 13.86
CA SER A 586 2.58 -7.86 12.95
C SER A 586 3.99 -8.23 13.42
N LYS A 587 4.23 -8.26 14.73
CA LYS A 587 5.49 -8.69 15.35
C LYS A 587 5.82 -10.14 15.06
N TYR A 588 4.85 -11.04 15.16
CA TYR A 588 5.10 -12.48 15.10
C TYR A 588 4.85 -13.15 13.74
N VAL A 589 4.29 -12.45 12.76
CA VAL A 589 4.05 -13.05 11.44
C VAL A 589 5.36 -13.41 10.73
N GLU A 590 5.46 -14.62 10.20
CA GLU A 590 6.61 -15.02 9.39
C GLU A 590 6.31 -14.92 7.88
N LYS A 591 5.07 -15.21 7.48
CA LYS A 591 4.63 -15.19 6.07
C LYS A 591 3.42 -14.28 5.90
N PRO A 592 3.62 -12.96 5.70
CA PRO A 592 2.56 -12.04 5.32
C PRO A 592 1.75 -12.55 4.11
N GLN A 593 0.48 -12.14 4.02
CA GLN A 593 -0.51 -12.60 3.03
C GLN A 593 -0.86 -14.11 3.06
N ARG A 594 -0.19 -14.91 3.90
CA ARG A 594 -0.35 -16.38 3.93
C ARG A 594 -0.73 -16.90 5.30
N GLU A 595 -0.22 -16.29 6.36
CA GLU A 595 -0.63 -16.58 7.73
C GLU A 595 -1.80 -15.67 8.14
N ARG A 596 -2.81 -16.24 8.79
CA ARG A 596 -3.89 -15.50 9.47
C ARG A 596 -3.55 -15.39 10.96
N LEU A 597 -4.21 -14.49 11.67
CA LEU A 597 -4.05 -14.29 13.11
C LEU A 597 -4.08 -15.63 13.87
N CYS A 598 -5.08 -16.47 13.59
CA CYS A 598 -5.25 -17.79 14.23
C CYS A 598 -4.03 -18.72 14.04
N ALA A 599 -3.37 -18.67 12.87
CA ALA A 599 -2.21 -19.50 12.57
C ALA A 599 -0.97 -19.00 13.31
N VAL A 600 -0.81 -17.67 13.40
CA VAL A 600 0.25 -17.05 14.21
C VAL A 600 0.05 -17.39 15.68
N MET A 601 -1.16 -17.18 16.22
CA MET A 601 -1.49 -17.55 17.61
C MET A 601 -1.22 -19.03 17.91
N LYS A 602 -1.53 -19.93 16.97
CA LYS A 602 -1.24 -21.37 17.12
C LYS A 602 0.27 -21.66 17.12
N ARG A 603 1.05 -21.04 16.23
CA ARG A 603 2.50 -21.25 16.13
C ARG A 603 3.26 -20.68 17.32
N VAL A 604 2.90 -19.46 17.73
CA VAL A 604 3.49 -18.73 18.87
C VAL A 604 3.06 -19.37 20.20
N GLY A 605 1.84 -19.92 20.25
CA GLY A 605 1.19 -20.37 21.48
C GLY A 605 0.18 -19.33 21.95
N VAL A 606 -1.08 -19.74 22.06
CA VAL A 606 -2.22 -18.83 22.33
C VAL A 606 -2.02 -18.03 23.62
N GLY A 607 -1.58 -18.68 24.70
CA GLY A 607 -1.34 -18.02 25.99
C GLY A 607 -0.25 -16.95 25.90
N MET A 608 0.89 -17.28 25.29
CA MET A 608 2.00 -16.34 25.10
C MET A 608 1.58 -15.15 24.22
N PHE A 609 0.86 -15.41 23.14
CA PHE A 609 0.35 -14.35 22.27
C PHE A 609 -0.57 -13.39 23.04
N LEU A 610 -1.53 -13.91 23.80
CA LEU A 610 -2.48 -13.08 24.55
C LEU A 610 -1.81 -12.34 25.72
N GLU A 611 -0.79 -12.93 26.35
CA GLU A 611 -0.01 -12.27 27.40
C GLU A 611 0.77 -11.07 26.83
N GLU A 612 1.37 -11.22 25.65
CA GLU A 612 2.05 -10.12 24.97
C GLU A 612 1.06 -9.01 24.57
N VAL A 613 -0.13 -9.38 24.08
CA VAL A 613 -1.20 -8.41 23.80
C VAL A 613 -1.58 -7.63 25.05
N LYS A 614 -1.66 -8.28 26.22
CA LYS A 614 -1.94 -7.58 27.48
C LYS A 614 -0.84 -6.60 27.89
N ARG A 615 0.43 -6.90 27.58
CA ARG A 615 1.55 -5.98 27.85
C ARG A 615 1.44 -4.73 26.97
N GLU A 616 1.19 -4.91 25.68
CA GLU A 616 1.00 -3.83 24.70
C GLU A 616 -0.22 -2.93 24.97
N ILE A 617 -1.19 -3.38 25.78
CA ILE A 617 -2.37 -2.58 26.18
C ILE A 617 -2.07 -1.71 27.42
N LYS A 618 -1.06 -2.09 28.22
CA LYS A 618 -0.67 -1.41 29.47
C LYS A 618 0.39 -0.34 29.26
N GLU A 619 1.27 -0.53 28.29
CA GLU A 619 2.18 0.47 27.73
C GLU A 619 1.42 1.47 26.86
#